data_AF-A0A379F114-F1
#
_entry.id   AF-A0A379F114-F1
#
_cell.length_a   1.000
_cell.length_b   1.000
_cell.length_c   1.000
_cell.angle_alpha   90.00
_cell.angle_beta   90.00
_cell.angle_gamma   90.00
#
_symmetry.space_group_name_H-M   'P 1'
#
loop_
_entity.id
_entity.type
_entity.pdbx_description
1 polymer ?
#
loop_
_entity_poly.entity_id
_entity_poly.type
_entity_poly.pdbx_seq_one_letter_code
_entity_poly.pdbx_strand_id
1 'polypeptide(L)'
;MKKIRCPKCKNFIIFDETKHTIGQRLSFNCPTCNKQFSIKYGVSTNKDNLPQKKTLDDLNGDTLDYGSLYVIENVFHYKQVLPLQLGKNTIGRYMKGNPITCPIETDDPSVDMTHCSINVTRNKRGILEYELKDGPSNTGTFVDNEILADNERRRISDGTLFTIGATSIILRTKKE
;
A
#
# COMPACT_ATOMS: atom_id res chain seq x y z
N MET A 1 5.54 19.31 9.14
CA MET A 1 4.27 18.99 9.84
C MET A 1 4.13 17.49 9.95
N LYS A 2 3.92 16.95 11.16
CA LYS A 2 3.76 15.50 11.38
C LYS A 2 2.32 15.14 11.74
N LYS A 3 1.94 13.91 11.43
CA LYS A 3 0.61 13.36 11.73
C LYS A 3 0.74 12.26 12.78
N ILE A 4 -0.20 12.21 13.72
CA ILE A 4 -0.30 11.14 14.70
C ILE A 4 -1.69 10.52 14.70
N ARG A 5 -1.76 9.21 14.91
CA ARG A 5 -3.03 8.47 14.94
C ARG A 5 -3.57 8.41 16.36
N CYS A 6 -4.85 8.77 16.54
CA CYS A 6 -5.55 8.56 17.79
C CYS A 6 -5.64 7.05 18.09
N PRO A 7 -5.28 6.58 19.29
CA PRO A 7 -5.35 5.15 19.64
C PRO A 7 -6.78 4.62 19.75
N LYS A 8 -7.79 5.50 19.90
CA LYS A 8 -9.19 5.11 20.09
C LYS A 8 -9.96 5.06 18.77
N CYS A 9 -10.05 6.19 18.05
CA CYS A 9 -10.86 6.28 16.83
C CYS A 9 -10.04 6.29 15.55
N LYS A 10 -8.72 6.07 15.64
CA LYS A 10 -7.81 6.05 14.49
C LYS A 10 -7.74 7.37 13.69
N ASN A 11 -8.39 8.45 14.14
CA ASN A 11 -8.35 9.75 13.49
C ASN A 11 -6.95 10.38 13.57
N PHE A 12 -6.56 11.12 12.53
CA PHE A 12 -5.27 11.75 12.43
C PHE A 12 -5.29 13.16 13.04
N ILE A 13 -4.29 13.45 13.87
CA ILE A 13 -4.05 14.77 14.46
C ILE A 13 -2.76 15.31 13.87
N ILE A 14 -2.81 16.54 13.35
CA ILE A 14 -1.65 17.21 12.75
C ILE A 14 -1.00 18.08 13.83
N PHE A 15 0.33 18.03 13.90
CA PHE A 15 1.09 18.92 14.77
C PHE A 15 2.36 19.44 14.10
N ASP A 16 2.78 20.61 14.57
CA ASP A 16 3.98 21.27 14.08
C ASP A 16 5.20 20.72 14.81
N GLU A 17 6.06 20.03 14.06
CA GLU A 17 7.22 19.33 14.59
C GLU A 17 8.38 20.28 14.92
N THR A 18 8.39 21.48 14.32
CA THR A 18 9.44 22.49 14.51
C THR A 18 9.40 23.12 15.91
N LYS A 19 8.30 22.94 16.64
CA LYS A 19 8.06 23.49 17.97
C LYS A 19 8.38 22.53 19.11
N HIS A 20 8.93 21.34 18.82
CA HIS A 20 9.11 20.28 19.81
C HIS A 20 10.50 19.63 19.75
N THR A 21 11.04 19.25 20.91
CA THR A 21 12.37 18.64 21.04
C THR A 21 12.30 17.12 21.09
N ILE A 22 13.22 16.44 20.40
CA ILE A 22 13.34 14.96 20.41
C ILE A 22 13.44 14.48 21.87
N GLY A 23 12.55 13.55 22.26
CA GLY A 23 12.41 13.01 23.60
C GLY A 23 11.26 13.62 24.43
N GLN A 24 10.69 14.75 24.02
CA GLN A 24 9.61 15.43 24.73
C GLN A 24 8.31 14.61 24.72
N ARG A 25 7.63 14.54 25.87
CA ARG A 25 6.30 13.92 25.95
C ARG A 25 5.25 14.95 25.55
N LEU A 26 4.60 14.72 24.42
CA LEU A 26 3.54 15.56 23.88
C LEU A 26 2.18 14.97 24.25
N SER A 27 1.27 15.80 24.75
CA SER A 27 -0.10 15.41 25.08
C SER A 27 -1.06 15.93 24.01
N PHE A 28 -1.85 15.03 23.43
CA PHE A 28 -2.83 15.33 22.39
C PHE A 28 -4.23 15.04 22.90
N ASN A 29 -5.19 15.87 22.48
CA ASN A 29 -6.61 15.58 22.62
C ASN A 29 -7.20 15.33 21.23
N CYS A 30 -7.84 14.19 21.03
CA CYS A 30 -8.45 13.87 19.75
C CYS A 30 -9.74 14.68 19.56
N PRO A 31 -9.86 15.49 18.49
CA PRO A 31 -11.04 16.33 18.26
C PRO A 31 -12.31 15.52 17.98
N THR A 32 -12.18 14.25 17.58
CA THR A 32 -13.32 13.41 17.20
C THR A 32 -13.87 12.60 18.35
N CYS A 33 -13.01 12.10 19.26
CA CYS A 33 -13.43 11.21 20.34
C CYS A 33 -13.11 11.74 21.74
N ASN A 34 -12.60 12.96 21.84
CA ASN A 34 -12.13 13.63 23.07
C ASN A 34 -11.19 12.78 23.93
N LYS A 35 -10.52 11.79 23.33
CA LYS A 35 -9.54 10.98 24.04
C LYS A 35 -8.25 11.77 24.17
N GLN A 36 -7.84 12.01 25.41
CA GLN A 36 -6.51 12.50 25.72
C GLN A 36 -5.51 11.34 25.73
N PHE A 37 -4.37 11.53 25.06
CA PHE A 37 -3.28 10.57 25.02
C PHE A 37 -1.94 11.29 24.89
N SER A 38 -0.86 10.65 25.30
CA SER A 38 0.49 11.25 25.25
C SER A 38 1.45 10.37 24.46
N ILE A 39 2.32 10.98 23.67
CA ILE A 39 3.39 10.28 22.94
C ILE A 39 4.75 10.89 23.23
N LYS A 40 5.80 10.07 23.19
CA LYS A 40 7.17 10.55 23.30
C LYS A 40 7.69 10.90 21.91
N TYR A 41 7.84 12.20 21.63
CA TYR A 41 8.31 12.69 20.35
C TYR A 41 9.73 12.20 20.08
N GLY A 42 10.01 11.69 18.88
CA GLY A 42 11.33 11.21 18.49
C GLY A 42 11.77 9.85 19.06
N VAL A 43 11.00 9.22 19.95
CA VAL A 43 11.23 7.83 20.33
C VAL A 43 10.25 6.98 19.55
N SER A 44 10.73 6.41 18.44
CA SER A 44 9.98 5.42 17.68
C SER A 44 9.85 4.15 18.53
N THR A 45 8.84 4.06 19.40
CA THR A 45 8.55 2.85 20.18
C THR A 45 7.90 1.74 19.34
N ASN A 46 8.16 1.71 18.03
CA ASN A 46 7.70 0.67 17.11
C ASN A 46 8.77 0.44 16.03
N LYS A 47 9.95 -0.02 16.42
CA LYS A 47 10.92 -0.62 15.50
C LYS A 47 10.82 -2.15 15.42
N ASP A 48 10.04 -2.80 16.28
CA ASP A 48 10.07 -4.27 16.38
C ASP A 48 8.84 -4.99 15.79
N ASN A 49 7.88 -4.32 15.15
CA ASN A 49 6.75 -4.98 14.47
C ASN A 49 6.15 -4.17 13.29
N LEU A 50 6.98 -3.43 12.56
CA LEU A 50 6.61 -2.88 11.25
C LEU A 50 7.39 -3.65 10.18
N PRO A 51 6.75 -4.37 9.23
CA PRO A 51 7.33 -4.48 7.91
C PRO A 51 7.54 -3.03 7.43
N GLN A 52 8.78 -2.69 7.18
CA GLN A 52 9.27 -1.34 6.90
C GLN A 52 8.30 -0.57 6.02
N LYS A 53 7.84 0.57 6.53
CA LYS A 53 7.32 1.66 5.72
C LYS A 53 8.51 2.19 4.92
N LYS A 54 8.84 1.53 3.82
CA LYS A 54 9.92 1.98 2.94
C LYS A 54 9.44 3.28 2.30
N THR A 55 9.98 4.37 2.81
CA THR A 55 10.01 5.63 2.08
C THR A 55 10.67 5.40 0.72
N LEU A 56 10.33 6.19 -0.30
CA LEU A 56 10.92 6.07 -1.65
C LEU A 56 12.47 6.08 -1.62
N ASP A 57 13.06 6.66 -0.58
CA ASP A 57 14.52 6.72 -0.35
C ASP A 57 15.11 5.45 0.29
N ASP A 58 14.30 4.53 0.83
CA ASP A 58 14.73 3.26 1.46
C ASP A 58 14.61 2.03 0.52
N LEU A 59 14.12 2.25 -0.70
CA LEU A 59 14.11 1.23 -1.75
C LEU A 59 15.49 1.25 -2.42
N ASN A 60 16.43 0.45 -1.89
CA ASN A 60 17.63 0.07 -2.64
C ASN A 60 17.23 -0.30 -4.09
N GLY A 61 18.05 0.13 -5.06
CA GLY A 61 17.77 0.04 -6.51
C GLY A 61 17.24 -1.32 -6.98
N ASP A 62 17.66 -2.41 -6.34
CA ASP A 62 17.25 -3.79 -6.66
C ASP A 62 15.74 -4.07 -6.45
N THR A 63 15.05 -3.33 -5.58
CA THR A 63 13.61 -3.59 -5.28
C THR A 63 12.65 -2.93 -6.27
N LEU A 64 13.12 -1.98 -7.06
CA LEU A 64 12.35 -1.37 -8.17
C LEU A 64 12.64 -2.06 -9.51
N ASP A 65 13.50 -3.09 -9.54
CA ASP A 65 13.96 -3.71 -10.78
C ASP A 65 12.86 -4.37 -11.61
N TYR A 66 11.78 -4.80 -10.95
CA TYR A 66 10.64 -5.45 -11.60
C TYR A 66 9.43 -4.53 -11.72
N GLY A 67 9.56 -3.25 -11.38
CA GLY A 67 8.47 -2.29 -11.34
C GLY A 67 7.81 -2.18 -9.96
N SER A 68 6.77 -1.35 -9.88
CA SER A 68 6.08 -1.02 -8.64
C SER A 68 4.62 -0.64 -8.89
N LEU A 69 3.80 -0.84 -7.86
CA LEU A 69 2.40 -0.44 -7.85
C LEU A 69 2.25 0.85 -7.06
N TYR A 70 1.73 1.88 -7.72
CA TYR A 70 1.41 3.16 -7.10
C TYR A 70 -0.06 3.14 -6.71
N VAL A 71 -0.31 2.91 -5.44
CA VAL A 71 -1.65 2.96 -4.85
C VAL A 71 -2.00 4.43 -4.64
N ILE A 72 -3.03 4.91 -5.33
CA ILE A 72 -3.48 6.30 -5.30
C ILE A 72 -4.20 6.56 -3.97
N GLU A 73 -3.90 7.68 -3.31
CA GLU A 73 -4.54 8.01 -2.05
C GLU A 73 -6.05 8.22 -2.19
N ASN A 74 -6.80 7.82 -1.16
CA ASN A 74 -8.23 8.05 -1.05
C ASN A 74 -8.62 8.24 0.42
N VAL A 75 -9.93 8.19 0.71
CA VAL A 75 -10.46 8.34 2.08
C VAL A 75 -10.06 7.19 3.02
N PHE A 76 -9.75 6.00 2.50
CA PHE A 76 -9.45 4.79 3.27
C PHE A 76 -7.96 4.60 3.54
N HIS A 77 -7.08 5.23 2.76
CA HIS A 77 -5.63 5.13 2.91
C HIS A 77 -4.86 6.25 2.23
N TYR A 78 -3.64 6.48 2.71
CA TYR A 78 -2.68 7.32 2.02
C TYR A 78 -2.08 6.60 0.81
N LYS A 79 -1.36 7.37 -0.01
CA LYS A 79 -0.53 6.85 -1.10
C LYS A 79 0.44 5.79 -0.59
N GLN A 80 0.55 4.69 -1.31
CA GLN A 80 1.49 3.61 -1.03
C GLN A 80 2.22 3.22 -2.33
N VAL A 81 3.47 2.79 -2.21
CA VAL A 81 4.27 2.27 -3.34
C VAL A 81 4.70 0.86 -2.96
N LEU A 82 4.23 -0.13 -3.73
CA LEU A 82 4.51 -1.53 -3.48
C LEU A 82 5.46 -2.06 -4.55
N PRO A 83 6.71 -2.42 -4.22
CA PRO A 83 7.64 -3.00 -5.18
C PRO A 83 7.13 -4.37 -5.65
N LEU A 84 7.31 -4.65 -6.93
CA LEU A 84 7.04 -5.97 -7.50
C LEU A 84 8.29 -6.84 -7.47
N GLN A 85 8.08 -8.15 -7.43
CA GLN A 85 9.11 -9.17 -7.56
C GLN A 85 8.86 -10.03 -8.79
N LEU A 86 9.88 -10.75 -9.26
CA LEU A 86 9.69 -11.77 -10.29
C LEU A 86 8.77 -12.89 -9.77
N GLY A 87 7.88 -13.38 -10.62
CA GLY A 87 6.87 -14.38 -10.27
C GLY A 87 5.57 -13.75 -9.77
N LYS A 88 4.84 -14.49 -8.93
CA LYS A 88 3.49 -14.12 -8.50
C LYS A 88 3.52 -13.13 -7.35
N ASN A 89 3.00 -11.93 -7.59
CA ASN A 89 2.78 -10.89 -6.59
C ASN A 89 1.31 -10.89 -6.21
N THR A 90 0.97 -11.23 -4.97
CA THR A 90 -0.40 -11.28 -4.48
C THR A 90 -0.75 -9.99 -3.75
N ILE A 91 -1.84 -9.34 -4.16
CA ILE A 91 -2.27 -8.01 -3.73
C ILE A 91 -3.58 -8.16 -2.94
N GLY A 92 -3.68 -7.42 -1.84
CA GLY A 92 -4.89 -7.39 -1.03
C GLY A 92 -4.71 -6.56 0.23
N ARG A 93 -5.76 -6.52 1.05
CA ARG A 93 -5.76 -5.78 2.31
C ARG A 93 -4.79 -6.42 3.32
N TYR A 94 -3.96 -5.59 3.94
CA TYR A 94 -3.07 -6.02 5.01
C TYR A 94 -3.85 -6.61 6.19
N MET A 95 -3.46 -7.83 6.59
CA MET A 95 -3.89 -8.45 7.84
C MET A 95 -2.75 -9.26 8.42
N LYS A 96 -2.58 -9.20 9.75
CA LYS A 96 -1.54 -9.96 10.45
C LYS A 96 -1.70 -11.46 10.16
N GLY A 97 -0.65 -12.09 9.63
CA GLY A 97 -0.62 -13.52 9.31
C GLY A 97 -1.14 -13.90 7.92
N ASN A 98 -1.62 -12.95 7.11
CA ASN A 98 -2.02 -13.21 5.73
C ASN A 98 -0.79 -13.28 4.79
N PRO A 99 -0.55 -14.38 4.05
CA PRO A 99 0.66 -14.57 3.25
C PRO A 99 0.59 -13.87 1.87
N ILE A 100 0.28 -12.58 1.83
CA ILE A 100 0.33 -11.77 0.60
C ILE A 100 1.66 -11.03 0.46
N THR A 101 2.13 -10.86 -0.77
CA THR A 101 3.44 -10.24 -1.05
C THR A 101 3.34 -8.72 -1.19
N CYS A 102 2.19 -8.21 -1.64
CA CYS A 102 1.92 -6.79 -1.86
C CYS A 102 0.72 -6.35 -1.01
N PRO A 103 0.87 -6.28 0.32
CA PRO A 103 -0.19 -5.81 1.20
C PRO A 103 -0.47 -4.32 1.02
N ILE A 104 -1.75 -3.95 0.96
CA ILE A 104 -2.22 -2.58 1.00
C ILE A 104 -2.75 -2.30 2.41
N GLU A 105 -2.18 -1.31 3.09
CA GLU A 105 -2.73 -0.77 4.33
C GLU A 105 -3.96 0.08 3.98
N THR A 106 -5.15 -0.52 4.08
CA THR A 106 -6.41 0.15 3.78
C THR A 106 -7.49 -0.24 4.79
N ASP A 107 -8.30 0.76 5.18
CA ASP A 107 -9.53 0.54 5.95
C ASP A 107 -10.75 0.32 5.02
N ASP A 108 -10.54 0.18 3.70
CA ASP A 108 -11.59 -0.10 2.70
C ASP A 108 -12.19 -1.52 2.92
N PRO A 109 -13.50 -1.64 3.20
CA PRO A 109 -14.14 -2.93 3.39
C PRO A 109 -14.26 -3.75 2.09
N SER A 110 -14.19 -3.09 0.93
CA SER A 110 -14.36 -3.71 -0.40
C SER A 110 -13.08 -4.33 -0.97
N VAL A 111 -11.93 -4.11 -0.33
CA VAL A 111 -10.66 -4.76 -0.67
C VAL A 111 -10.50 -6.03 0.17
N ASP A 112 -10.49 -7.16 -0.51
CA ASP A 112 -10.32 -8.47 0.12
C ASP A 112 -8.88 -8.69 0.60
N MET A 113 -8.73 -9.64 1.53
CA MET A 113 -7.41 -10.03 2.06
C MET A 113 -6.47 -10.53 0.95
N THR A 114 -7.02 -11.27 -0.01
CA THR A 114 -6.32 -11.76 -1.19
C THR A 114 -7.22 -11.43 -2.38
N HIS A 115 -6.98 -10.29 -3.00
CA HIS A 115 -7.93 -9.71 -3.95
C HIS A 115 -7.53 -10.00 -5.40
N CYS A 116 -6.28 -9.75 -5.76
CA CYS A 116 -5.79 -10.03 -7.10
C CYS A 116 -4.31 -10.40 -7.08
N SER A 117 -3.76 -10.73 -8.25
CA SER A 117 -2.32 -10.98 -8.38
C SER A 117 -1.76 -10.49 -9.70
N ILE A 118 -0.51 -10.02 -9.65
CA ILE A 118 0.29 -9.70 -10.83
C ILE A 118 1.42 -10.72 -10.92
N ASN A 119 1.43 -11.49 -12.00
CA ASN A 119 2.55 -12.36 -12.32
C ASN A 119 3.54 -11.61 -13.20
N VAL A 120 4.79 -11.46 -12.72
CA VAL A 120 5.87 -10.81 -13.45
C VAL A 120 6.79 -11.88 -14.02
N THR A 121 6.98 -11.90 -15.32
CA THR A 121 7.86 -12.87 -16.00
C THR A 121 8.84 -12.17 -16.93
N ARG A 122 9.92 -12.86 -17.32
CA ARG A 122 10.80 -12.41 -18.42
C ARG A 122 10.52 -13.24 -19.65
N ASN A 123 10.33 -12.58 -20.79
CA ASN A 123 10.26 -13.29 -22.06
C ASN A 123 11.66 -13.73 -22.54
N LYS A 124 11.71 -14.41 -23.69
CA LYS A 124 12.97 -14.91 -24.28
C LYS A 124 14.00 -13.81 -24.61
N ARG A 125 13.57 -12.55 -24.71
CA ARG A 125 14.43 -11.38 -24.96
C ARG A 125 14.87 -10.68 -23.67
N GLY A 126 14.46 -11.19 -22.50
CA GLY A 126 14.74 -10.60 -21.20
C GLY A 126 13.80 -9.47 -20.77
N ILE A 127 12.81 -9.12 -21.60
CA ILE A 127 11.84 -8.05 -21.32
C ILE A 127 10.82 -8.54 -20.30
N LEU A 128 10.45 -7.67 -19.35
CA LEU A 128 9.45 -7.96 -18.33
C LEU A 128 8.03 -7.93 -18.93
N GLU A 129 7.25 -8.97 -18.62
CA GLU A 129 5.83 -9.09 -18.93
C GLU A 129 5.03 -9.16 -17.63
N TYR A 130 3.88 -8.48 -17.62
CA TYR A 130 3.01 -8.33 -16.47
C TYR A 130 1.62 -8.88 -16.79
N GLU A 131 1.16 -9.86 -16.01
CA GLU A 131 -0.15 -10.49 -16.16
C GLU A 131 -0.96 -10.26 -14.89
N LEU A 132 -2.05 -9.50 -14.99
CA LEU A 132 -3.01 -9.28 -13.92
C LEU A 132 -4.10 -10.34 -13.98
N LYS A 133 -4.44 -10.90 -12.82
CA LYS A 133 -5.53 -11.85 -12.64
C LYS A 133 -6.30 -11.53 -11.37
N ASP A 134 -7.62 -11.57 -11.46
CA ASP A 134 -8.49 -11.50 -10.29
C ASP A 134 -8.32 -12.73 -9.39
N GLY A 135 -8.38 -12.51 -8.09
CA GLY A 135 -8.34 -13.56 -7.07
C GLY A 135 -9.74 -14.05 -6.69
N PRO A 136 -9.91 -14.65 -5.51
CA PRO A 136 -11.23 -14.92 -4.94
C PRO A 136 -11.83 -13.62 -4.38
N SER A 137 -11.94 -12.59 -5.20
CA SER A 137 -12.43 -11.27 -4.79
C SER A 137 -13.96 -11.25 -4.72
N ASN A 138 -14.51 -10.47 -3.79
CA ASN A 138 -15.95 -10.27 -3.67
C ASN A 138 -16.46 -9.15 -4.59
N THR A 139 -15.61 -8.16 -4.89
CA THR A 139 -15.99 -6.96 -5.64
C THR A 139 -15.43 -6.90 -7.05
N GLY A 140 -14.48 -7.78 -7.41
CA GLY A 140 -13.87 -7.84 -8.72
C GLY A 140 -12.69 -6.87 -8.89
N THR A 141 -11.79 -7.24 -9.79
CA THR A 141 -10.71 -6.37 -10.28
C THR A 141 -11.10 -5.79 -11.64
N PHE A 142 -10.90 -4.48 -11.81
CA PHE A 142 -11.26 -3.74 -13.02
C PHE A 142 -10.02 -3.15 -13.69
N VAL A 143 -9.94 -3.23 -15.01
CA VAL A 143 -8.94 -2.56 -15.84
C VAL A 143 -9.70 -1.70 -16.84
N ASP A 144 -9.42 -0.39 -16.90
CA ASP A 144 -10.13 0.54 -17.79
C ASP A 144 -11.67 0.47 -17.68
N ASN A 145 -12.18 0.31 -16.45
CA ASN A 145 -13.60 0.09 -16.11
C ASN A 145 -14.21 -1.23 -16.58
N GLU A 146 -13.43 -2.16 -17.13
CA GLU A 146 -13.87 -3.50 -17.47
C GLU A 146 -13.44 -4.50 -16.38
N ILE A 147 -14.40 -5.25 -15.85
CA ILE A 147 -14.12 -6.31 -14.89
C ILE A 147 -13.36 -7.46 -15.56
N LEU A 148 -12.39 -8.04 -14.87
CA LEU A 148 -11.75 -9.29 -15.29
C LEU A 148 -12.75 -10.44 -15.17
N ALA A 149 -12.86 -11.26 -16.22
CA ALA A 149 -13.71 -12.45 -16.18
C ALA A 149 -13.10 -13.54 -15.28
N ASP A 150 -13.90 -14.56 -14.95
CA ASP A 150 -13.41 -15.69 -14.18
C ASP A 150 -12.20 -16.34 -14.87
N ASN A 151 -11.16 -16.59 -14.08
CA ASN A 151 -9.87 -17.12 -14.52
C ASN A 151 -9.13 -16.34 -15.61
N GLU A 152 -9.57 -15.13 -15.93
CA GLU A 152 -8.93 -14.30 -16.94
C GLU A 152 -7.52 -13.86 -16.50
N ARG A 153 -6.65 -13.74 -17.49
CA ARG A 153 -5.27 -13.28 -17.38
C ARG A 153 -5.06 -12.15 -18.37
N ARG A 154 -5.03 -10.93 -17.87
CA ARG A 154 -4.89 -9.75 -18.72
C ARG A 154 -3.45 -9.25 -18.69
N ARG A 155 -2.86 -9.10 -19.87
CA ARG A 155 -1.57 -8.43 -20.02
C ARG A 155 -1.75 -6.95 -19.77
N ILE A 156 -0.93 -6.39 -18.88
CA ILE A 156 -0.92 -4.97 -18.54
C ILE A 156 0.47 -4.38 -18.79
N SER A 157 0.54 -3.05 -18.92
CA SER A 157 1.76 -2.34 -19.31
C SER A 157 2.03 -1.15 -18.38
N ASP A 158 3.15 -0.46 -18.58
CA ASP A 158 3.43 0.78 -17.86
C ASP A 158 2.26 1.77 -17.98
N GLY A 159 1.89 2.37 -16.85
CA GLY A 159 0.80 3.32 -16.77
C GLY A 159 -0.61 2.71 -16.73
N THR A 160 -0.77 1.39 -16.86
CA THR A 160 -2.08 0.76 -16.72
C THR A 160 -2.67 1.07 -15.34
N LEU A 161 -3.89 1.62 -15.35
CA LEU A 161 -4.69 1.88 -14.16
C LEU A 161 -5.66 0.71 -13.98
N PHE A 162 -5.66 0.14 -12.78
CA PHE A 162 -6.64 -0.86 -12.39
C PHE A 162 -7.20 -0.53 -11.01
N THR A 163 -8.37 -1.07 -10.71
CA THR A 163 -9.14 -0.75 -9.51
C THR A 163 -9.56 -2.02 -8.81
N ILE A 164 -9.46 -2.01 -7.48
CA ILE A 164 -9.94 -3.07 -6.59
C ILE A 164 -10.75 -2.40 -5.48
N GLY A 165 -12.03 -2.74 -5.33
CA GLY A 165 -12.90 -1.98 -4.43
C GLY A 165 -12.93 -0.47 -4.76
N ALA A 166 -12.68 0.39 -3.76
CA ALA A 166 -12.52 1.84 -3.97
C ALA A 166 -11.06 2.28 -4.19
N THR A 167 -10.13 1.32 -4.33
CA THR A 167 -8.69 1.58 -4.40
C THR A 167 -8.21 1.55 -5.86
N SER A 168 -7.65 2.68 -6.31
CA SER A 168 -7.05 2.82 -7.64
C SER A 168 -5.53 2.61 -7.60
N ILE A 169 -5.00 1.85 -8.55
CA ILE A 169 -3.59 1.42 -8.57
C ILE A 169 -3.02 1.60 -9.97
N ILE A 170 -1.85 2.24 -10.08
CA ILE A 170 -1.12 2.41 -11.34
C ILE A 170 0.09 1.47 -11.34
N LEU A 171 0.24 0.66 -12.39
CA LEU A 171 1.48 -0.07 -12.64
C LEU A 171 2.55 0.91 -13.16
N ARG A 172 3.72 0.91 -12.53
CA ARG A 172 4.93 1.55 -13.05
C ARG A 172 6.00 0.51 -13.31
N THR A 173 6.36 0.30 -14.56
CA THR A 173 7.43 -0.62 -14.92
C THR A 173 8.77 0.10 -14.81
N LYS A 174 9.87 -0.67 -14.74
CA LYS A 174 11.20 -0.08 -14.93
C LYS A 174 11.24 0.49 -16.36
N LYS A 175 11.65 1.75 -16.50
CA LYS A 175 12.00 2.30 -17.82
C LYS A 175 13.29 1.63 -18.26
N GLU A 176 13.26 0.98 -19.42
CA GLU A 176 14.47 0.51 -20.10
C GLU A 176 15.37 1.69 -20.48
#